data_AF-A0AAD5YNV0-F1
#
_entry.id   AF-A0AAD5YNV0-F1
#
_cell.length_a   1.000
_cell.length_b   1.000
_cell.length_c   1.000
_cell.angle_alpha   90.00
_cell.angle_beta   90.00
_cell.angle_gamma   90.00
#
_symmetry.space_group_name_H-M   'P 1'
#
loop_
_entity.id
_entity.type
_entity.pdbx_description
1 polymer ?
#
loop_
_entity_poly.entity_id
_entity_poly.type
_entity_poly.pdbx_seq_one_letter_code
_entity_poly.pdbx_strand_id
1 'polypeptide(L)'
;MFSGLRSPALLLGSLYLYLFQVVASPVPARNETEIQNLVARSVTTMTAAQLSALAPYTQLARAAYCPSSRISSWSCGQACNAIPGFQPTLTGGDGNAVQLHFVGYWPSQNSVVVAYQGTDPTQFLSILTDIDIVMKKPSSSLFPGLPSNILVHGGFADQHAKTATTILTEVKRLISAKGATSVILAGHSLGGALSELAALHMVLNLPSSIHVKAVTYGTPRVGNPAFASYFDSKVPDFQRINNEKDIIPIVPGRGLGFQHPHGEIHLISPNNAVACSGNDATDSKCTIATVPNIFVGNILDHLGPYQGINIGTIFCN
;
A
#
# COMPACT_ATOMS: atom_id res chain seq x y z
N MET A 1 31.89 69.63 28.05
CA MET A 1 31.71 68.41 28.85
C MET A 1 30.22 68.06 28.85
N PHE A 2 29.92 66.79 28.53
CA PHE A 2 28.67 66.01 28.73
C PHE A 2 27.51 66.73 29.46
N SER A 3 26.23 66.62 29.11
CA SER A 3 25.39 65.65 28.38
C SER A 3 23.98 66.29 28.39
N GLY A 4 23.23 66.46 27.29
CA GLY A 4 22.36 65.44 26.67
C GLY A 4 21.23 64.97 27.63
N LEU A 5 19.93 65.07 27.40
CA LEU A 5 19.07 65.33 26.24
C LEU A 5 17.74 65.93 26.77
N ARG A 6 17.13 66.86 26.02
CA ARG A 6 15.70 67.18 26.09
C ARG A 6 14.95 66.33 25.05
N SER A 7 13.75 65.87 25.36
CA SER A 7 12.71 65.58 24.37
C SER A 7 11.31 65.83 24.95
N PRO A 8 10.32 66.12 24.08
CA PRO A 8 9.21 67.02 24.39
C PRO A 8 7.87 66.31 24.62
N ALA A 9 6.93 67.06 25.16
CA ALA A 9 5.53 66.71 25.37
C ALA A 9 4.70 66.72 24.08
N LEU A 10 3.72 65.82 23.98
CA LEU A 10 2.48 65.86 23.18
C LEU A 10 1.75 64.52 23.48
N LEU A 11 0.43 64.36 23.61
CA LEU A 11 -0.72 65.24 23.78
C LEU A 11 -1.89 64.34 24.23
N LEU A 12 -2.89 64.92 24.89
CA LEU A 12 -4.10 64.27 25.40
C LEU A 12 -4.90 63.52 24.32
N GLY A 13 -5.48 62.37 24.69
CA GLY A 13 -6.52 61.69 23.91
C GLY A 13 -7.32 60.71 24.78
N SER A 14 -8.36 61.21 25.46
CA SER A 14 -9.35 60.35 26.14
C SER A 14 -10.28 59.72 25.09
N LEU A 15 -10.19 58.40 24.94
CA LEU A 15 -10.97 57.61 24.00
C LEU A 15 -12.42 57.42 24.52
N TYR A 16 -13.40 57.79 23.69
CA TYR A 16 -14.83 57.54 23.93
C TYR A 16 -15.11 56.02 24.03
N LEU A 17 -15.83 55.59 25.06
CA LEU A 17 -16.44 54.25 25.09
C LEU A 17 -17.58 54.21 24.05
N TYR A 18 -17.37 53.47 22.96
CA TYR A 18 -18.47 52.97 22.13
C TYR A 18 -18.90 51.61 22.65
N LEU A 19 -20.13 51.52 23.18
CA LEU A 19 -20.82 50.23 23.36
C LEU A 19 -21.10 49.64 21.97
N PHE A 20 -20.42 48.55 21.61
CA PHE A 20 -20.88 47.68 20.53
C PHE A 20 -21.97 46.75 21.07
N GLN A 21 -23.20 46.89 20.57
CA GLN A 21 -24.22 45.86 20.72
C GLN A 21 -23.81 44.66 19.84
N VAL A 22 -23.53 43.52 20.48
CA VAL A 22 -23.34 42.25 19.78
C VAL A 22 -24.72 41.74 19.38
N VAL A 23 -25.07 41.88 18.10
CA VAL A 23 -26.25 41.23 17.53
C VAL A 23 -25.85 39.78 17.25
N ALA A 24 -26.41 38.83 18.01
CA ALA A 24 -26.23 37.41 17.74
C ALA A 24 -27.02 37.04 16.47
N SER A 25 -26.31 36.76 15.38
CA SER A 25 -26.91 36.20 14.17
C SER A 25 -27.42 34.78 14.47
N PRO A 26 -28.65 34.41 14.03
CA PRO A 26 -29.12 33.04 14.17
C PRO A 26 -28.22 32.11 13.35
N VAL A 27 -27.69 31.07 14.00
CA VAL A 27 -26.98 29.98 13.33
C VAL A 27 -28.00 29.26 12.44
N PRO A 28 -27.76 29.12 11.13
CA PRO A 28 -28.68 28.39 10.26
C PRO A 28 -28.75 26.94 10.74
N ALA A 29 -29.98 26.43 10.88
CA ALA A 29 -30.22 25.02 11.18
C ALA A 29 -29.59 24.16 10.07
N ARG A 30 -28.71 23.22 10.45
CA ARG A 30 -28.11 22.27 9.51
C ARG A 30 -29.20 21.38 8.93
N ASN A 31 -29.18 21.19 7.62
CA ASN A 31 -30.07 20.28 6.91
C ASN A 31 -29.91 18.85 7.46
N GLU A 32 -31.01 18.14 7.74
CA GLU A 32 -30.99 16.72 8.14
C GLU A 32 -30.25 15.83 7.13
N THR A 33 -30.22 16.24 5.86
CA THR A 33 -29.48 15.58 4.78
C THR A 33 -27.95 15.69 4.94
N GLU A 34 -27.45 16.71 5.63
CA GLU A 34 -26.02 16.88 5.94
C GLU A 34 -25.62 16.08 7.18
N ILE A 35 -26.56 15.86 8.12
CA ILE A 35 -26.40 14.98 9.29
C ILE A 35 -26.40 13.50 8.86
N GLN A 36 -27.12 13.13 7.80
CA GLN A 36 -27.06 11.79 7.23
C GLN A 36 -25.75 11.48 6.48
N ASN A 37 -24.94 12.49 6.13
CA ASN A 37 -23.61 12.28 5.54
C ASN A 37 -22.48 12.23 6.59
N LEU A 38 -22.82 12.36 7.87
CA LEU A 38 -21.94 12.08 9.01
C LEU A 38 -22.13 10.65 9.54
N VAL A 39 -22.46 9.69 8.67
CA VAL A 39 -22.20 8.28 9.00
C VAL A 39 -20.68 8.18 9.15
N ALA A 40 -20.21 8.17 10.40
CA ALA A 40 -18.86 7.74 10.73
C ALA A 40 -18.56 6.52 9.84
N ARG A 41 -17.56 6.62 8.96
CA ARG A 41 -17.26 5.59 7.96
C ARG A 41 -17.13 4.25 8.68
N SER A 42 -18.20 3.47 8.73
CA SER A 42 -18.20 2.28 9.55
C SER A 42 -17.40 1.23 8.82
N VAL A 43 -16.37 0.69 9.47
CA VAL A 43 -15.66 -0.48 8.95
C VAL A 43 -16.65 -1.63 8.72
N THR A 44 -16.41 -2.45 7.70
CA THR A 44 -17.26 -3.60 7.39
C THR A 44 -16.61 -4.88 7.91
N THR A 45 -17.26 -5.61 8.80
CA THR A 45 -16.74 -6.89 9.29
C THR A 45 -16.64 -7.91 8.15
N MET A 46 -15.51 -8.60 8.07
CA MET A 46 -15.31 -9.69 7.11
C MET A 46 -15.87 -11.01 7.66
N THR A 47 -16.54 -11.76 6.79
CA THR A 47 -16.95 -13.13 7.09
C THR A 47 -15.76 -14.08 7.06
N ALA A 48 -15.87 -15.22 7.75
CA ALA A 48 -14.86 -16.28 7.71
C ALA A 48 -14.61 -16.78 6.27
N ALA A 49 -15.66 -16.87 5.45
CA ALA A 49 -15.53 -17.27 4.05
C ALA A 49 -14.71 -16.26 3.23
N GLN A 50 -14.99 -14.96 3.37
CA GLN A 50 -14.22 -13.90 2.70
C GLN A 50 -12.76 -13.91 3.12
N LEU A 51 -12.47 -14.15 4.41
CA LEU A 51 -11.09 -14.28 4.89
C LEU A 51 -10.40 -15.52 4.35
N SER A 52 -11.06 -16.68 4.36
CA SER A 52 -10.49 -17.91 3.82
C SER A 52 -10.18 -17.81 2.32
N ALA A 53 -10.97 -17.03 1.57
CA ALA A 53 -10.75 -16.79 0.15
C ALA A 53 -9.46 -16.00 -0.16
N LEU A 54 -8.85 -15.35 0.83
CA LEU A 54 -7.56 -14.67 0.68
C LEU A 54 -6.37 -15.64 0.70
N ALA A 55 -6.51 -16.81 1.35
CA ALA A 55 -5.41 -17.74 1.60
C ALA A 55 -4.60 -18.11 0.35
N PRO A 56 -5.18 -18.35 -0.84
CA PRO A 56 -4.38 -18.62 -2.04
C PRO A 56 -3.43 -17.48 -2.42
N TYR A 57 -3.85 -16.22 -2.27
CA TYR A 57 -2.99 -15.06 -2.54
C TYR A 57 -1.91 -14.91 -1.46
N THR A 58 -2.22 -15.26 -0.22
CA THR A 58 -1.26 -15.29 0.89
C THR A 58 -0.16 -16.31 0.60
N GLN A 59 -0.51 -17.47 0.03
CA GLN A 59 0.44 -18.49 -0.36
C GLN A 59 1.33 -18.06 -1.54
N LEU A 60 0.80 -17.30 -2.51
CA LEU A 60 1.61 -16.70 -3.57
C LEU A 60 2.65 -15.71 -3.01
N ALA A 61 2.24 -14.85 -2.07
CA ALA A 61 3.16 -13.94 -1.38
C ALA A 61 4.20 -14.69 -0.54
N ARG A 62 3.82 -15.79 0.13
CA ARG A 62 4.74 -16.66 0.86
C ARG A 62 5.74 -17.37 -0.06
N ALA A 63 5.27 -17.90 -1.18
CA ALA A 63 6.09 -18.57 -2.18
C ALA A 63 7.18 -17.63 -2.73
N ALA A 64 6.94 -16.32 -2.79
CA ALA A 64 7.94 -15.37 -3.29
C ALA A 64 9.21 -15.29 -2.42
N TYR A 65 9.15 -15.76 -1.17
CA TYR A 65 10.32 -15.92 -0.29
C TYR A 65 11.14 -17.17 -0.56
N CYS A 66 10.70 -18.03 -1.47
CA CYS A 66 11.39 -19.27 -1.75
C CYS A 66 12.49 -19.14 -2.79
N PRO A 67 13.56 -19.95 -2.68
CA PRO A 67 14.60 -20.01 -3.69
C PRO A 67 14.01 -20.28 -5.08
N SER A 68 14.51 -19.58 -6.08
CA SER A 68 14.04 -19.67 -7.48
C SER A 68 14.05 -21.11 -8.02
N SER A 69 14.96 -21.97 -7.56
CA SER A 69 15.00 -23.40 -7.94
C SER A 69 13.80 -24.21 -7.45
N ARG A 70 13.24 -23.88 -6.28
CA ARG A 70 12.01 -24.49 -5.76
C ARG A 70 10.78 -23.92 -6.44
N ILE A 71 10.80 -22.63 -6.81
CA ILE A 71 9.69 -22.01 -7.53
C ILE A 71 9.62 -22.47 -8.98
N SER A 72 10.75 -22.59 -9.68
CA SER A 72 10.76 -23.02 -11.09
C SER A 72 10.19 -24.43 -11.30
N SER A 73 10.34 -25.30 -10.29
CA SER A 73 9.76 -26.65 -10.25
C SER A 73 8.43 -26.73 -9.51
N TRP A 74 7.92 -25.59 -9.02
CA TRP A 74 6.72 -25.48 -8.17
C TRP A 74 6.71 -26.46 -6.99
N SER A 75 7.86 -26.62 -6.33
CA SER A 75 8.13 -27.59 -5.25
C SER A 75 8.42 -26.91 -3.90
N CYS A 76 7.90 -25.71 -3.70
CA CYS A 76 8.10 -24.89 -2.51
C CYS A 76 7.27 -25.29 -1.28
N GLY A 77 6.91 -26.57 -1.16
CA GLY A 77 6.16 -27.14 -0.04
C GLY A 77 4.69 -26.70 0.00
N GLN A 78 4.13 -26.55 1.20
CA GLN A 78 2.78 -26.06 1.49
C GLN A 78 2.35 -24.86 0.64
N ALA A 79 3.25 -23.91 0.33
CA ALA A 79 2.90 -22.72 -0.45
C ALA A 79 2.53 -23.10 -1.89
N CYS A 80 3.36 -23.95 -2.51
CA CYS A 80 3.11 -24.47 -3.85
C CYS A 80 1.97 -25.50 -3.86
N ASN A 81 1.90 -26.36 -2.85
CA ASN A 81 0.85 -27.38 -2.69
C ASN A 81 -0.55 -26.76 -2.57
N ALA A 82 -0.66 -25.57 -1.97
CA ALA A 82 -1.91 -24.84 -1.86
C ALA A 82 -2.43 -24.28 -3.19
N ILE A 83 -1.57 -24.18 -4.21
CA ILE A 83 -1.90 -23.67 -5.55
C ILE A 83 -1.58 -24.76 -6.59
N PRO A 84 -2.33 -25.88 -6.61
CA PRO A 84 -2.05 -26.99 -7.50
C PRO A 84 -2.19 -26.56 -8.97
N GLY A 85 -1.25 -27.04 -9.80
CA GLY A 85 -1.28 -26.81 -11.24
C GLY A 85 -0.82 -25.42 -11.69
N PHE A 86 -0.28 -24.59 -10.79
CA PHE A 86 0.42 -23.38 -11.20
C PHE A 86 1.62 -23.70 -12.10
N GLN A 87 1.84 -22.88 -13.12
CA GLN A 87 2.84 -23.10 -14.16
C GLN A 87 3.84 -21.93 -14.14
N PRO A 88 4.89 -21.99 -13.31
CA PRO A 88 5.94 -20.96 -13.27
C PRO A 88 6.71 -20.97 -14.59
N THR A 89 7.03 -19.79 -15.12
CA THR A 89 7.76 -19.64 -16.40
C THR A 89 8.89 -18.62 -16.32
N LEU A 90 8.88 -17.74 -15.33
CA LEU A 90 9.97 -16.85 -15.02
C LEU A 90 10.19 -16.83 -13.51
N THR A 91 11.45 -16.96 -13.10
CA THR A 91 11.90 -16.70 -11.73
C THR A 91 13.16 -15.86 -11.81
N GLY A 92 13.35 -14.91 -10.91
CA GLY A 92 14.52 -14.06 -10.93
C GLY A 92 14.79 -13.39 -9.60
N GLY A 93 15.82 -12.54 -9.58
CA GLY A 93 16.31 -11.89 -8.38
C GLY A 93 17.35 -12.71 -7.63
N ASP A 94 18.05 -12.05 -6.72
CA ASP A 94 19.04 -12.63 -5.81
C ASP A 94 18.62 -12.49 -4.34
N GLY A 95 17.47 -11.85 -4.08
CA GLY A 95 16.95 -11.56 -2.73
C GLY A 95 17.71 -10.45 -2.01
N ASN A 96 18.57 -9.74 -2.72
CA ASN A 96 19.38 -8.64 -2.20
C ASN A 96 19.29 -7.42 -3.13
N ALA A 97 20.16 -7.34 -4.14
CA ALA A 97 20.18 -6.24 -5.09
C ALA A 97 18.90 -6.19 -5.93
N VAL A 98 18.31 -7.35 -6.20
CA VAL A 98 17.00 -7.52 -6.85
C VAL A 98 16.20 -8.52 -6.05
N GLN A 99 15.03 -8.10 -5.57
CA GLN A 99 14.13 -8.99 -4.82
C GLN A 99 13.76 -10.23 -5.64
N LEU A 100 13.66 -11.38 -4.97
CA LEU A 100 13.15 -12.58 -5.63
C LEU A 100 11.76 -12.29 -6.20
N HIS A 101 11.49 -12.84 -7.37
CA HIS A 101 10.19 -12.70 -8.02
C HIS A 101 9.92 -13.89 -8.91
N PHE A 102 8.64 -14.11 -9.20
CA PHE A 102 8.23 -15.10 -10.18
C PHE A 102 7.02 -14.65 -10.99
N VAL A 103 6.92 -15.20 -12.20
CA VAL A 103 5.77 -15.09 -13.10
C VAL A 103 5.36 -16.49 -13.53
N GLY A 104 4.06 -16.73 -13.61
CA GLY A 104 3.52 -17.99 -14.10
C GLY A 104 2.03 -17.93 -14.41
N TYR A 105 1.51 -18.98 -15.00
CA TYR A 105 0.09 -19.10 -15.31
C TYR A 105 -0.63 -19.93 -14.23
N TRP A 106 -1.75 -19.41 -13.74
CA TRP A 106 -2.63 -20.10 -12.81
C TRP A 106 -3.93 -20.53 -13.51
N PRO A 107 -4.04 -21.80 -13.94
CA PRO A 107 -5.17 -22.24 -14.76
C PRO A 107 -6.53 -22.07 -14.09
N SER A 108 -6.63 -22.35 -12.79
CA SER A 108 -7.91 -22.28 -12.06
C SER A 108 -8.51 -20.87 -11.99
N GLN A 109 -7.68 -19.84 -12.21
CA GLN A 109 -8.10 -18.43 -12.20
C GLN A 109 -8.02 -17.80 -13.60
N ASN A 110 -7.67 -18.56 -14.65
CA ASN A 110 -7.32 -18.03 -15.99
C ASN A 110 -6.41 -16.79 -15.95
N SER A 111 -5.43 -16.80 -15.05
CA SER A 111 -4.67 -15.61 -14.68
C SER A 111 -3.17 -15.81 -14.83
N VAL A 112 -2.47 -14.78 -15.28
CA VAL A 112 -1.02 -14.67 -15.09
C VAL A 112 -0.78 -14.13 -13.68
N VAL A 113 0.09 -14.77 -12.90
CA VAL A 113 0.48 -14.28 -11.57
C VAL A 113 1.87 -13.67 -11.66
N VAL A 114 2.05 -12.52 -10.98
CA VAL A 114 3.35 -11.93 -10.67
C VAL A 114 3.46 -11.82 -9.16
N ALA A 115 4.55 -12.32 -8.57
CA ALA A 115 4.76 -12.15 -7.14
C ALA A 115 6.19 -11.72 -6.81
N TYR A 116 6.31 -10.88 -5.77
CA TYR A 116 7.55 -10.28 -5.33
C TYR A 116 7.85 -10.59 -3.87
N GLN A 117 9.10 -10.90 -3.60
CA GLN A 117 9.66 -11.02 -2.27
C GLN A 117 9.77 -9.65 -1.59
N GLY A 118 9.62 -9.62 -0.27
CA GLY A 118 10.09 -8.51 0.54
C GLY A 118 11.49 -8.74 1.13
N THR A 119 11.96 -7.80 1.94
CA THR A 119 13.24 -7.92 2.64
C THR A 119 13.06 -8.38 4.08
N ASP A 120 14.18 -8.49 4.82
CA ASP A 120 14.11 -8.56 6.28
C ASP A 120 13.40 -7.30 6.83
N PRO A 121 12.40 -7.45 7.72
CA PRO A 121 11.60 -6.32 8.18
C PRO A 121 12.37 -5.29 9.01
N THR A 122 13.40 -5.73 9.76
CA THR A 122 14.24 -4.81 10.56
C THR A 122 15.14 -3.98 9.67
N GLN A 123 15.72 -4.59 8.64
CA GLN A 123 16.48 -3.87 7.61
C GLN A 123 15.56 -2.93 6.82
N PHE A 124 14.32 -3.35 6.55
CA PHE A 124 13.36 -2.56 5.81
C PHE A 124 12.94 -1.30 6.54
N LEU A 125 12.70 -1.39 7.85
CA LEU A 125 12.39 -0.23 8.68
C LEU A 125 13.49 0.82 8.65
N SER A 126 14.75 0.41 8.84
CA SER A 126 15.89 1.33 8.78
C SER A 126 15.97 2.06 7.44
N ILE A 127 15.73 1.36 6.32
CA ILE A 127 15.70 1.96 4.98
C ILE A 127 14.57 3.02 4.87
N LEU A 128 13.39 2.74 5.45
CA LEU A 128 12.24 3.64 5.39
C LEU A 128 12.24 4.79 6.40
N THR A 129 13.10 4.75 7.42
CA THR A 129 13.21 5.82 8.42
C THR A 129 14.36 6.79 8.18
N ASP A 130 15.41 6.36 7.46
CA ASP A 130 16.66 7.11 7.41
C ASP A 130 16.74 8.10 6.23
N ILE A 131 16.86 7.61 4.98
CA ILE A 131 17.29 8.45 3.82
C ILE A 131 16.50 8.17 2.52
N ASP A 132 15.86 7.00 2.35
CA ASP A 132 15.24 6.59 1.07
C ASP A 132 13.78 7.04 0.86
N ILE A 133 13.20 7.76 1.83
CA ILE A 133 11.85 8.35 1.75
C ILE A 133 11.70 9.45 0.69
N VAL A 134 12.76 9.78 -0.04
CA VAL A 134 12.73 10.77 -1.12
C VAL A 134 11.77 10.27 -2.20
N MET A 135 10.66 10.98 -2.34
CA MET A 135 9.74 10.69 -3.44
C MET A 135 10.30 11.23 -4.76
N LYS A 136 10.00 10.52 -5.84
CA LYS A 136 10.33 10.95 -7.19
C LYS A 136 9.21 10.64 -8.17
N LYS A 137 9.31 11.25 -9.35
CA LYS A 137 8.47 10.87 -10.49
C LYS A 137 8.85 9.48 -10.98
N PRO A 138 7.89 8.55 -11.13
CA PRO A 138 8.13 7.30 -11.84
C PRO A 138 8.60 7.55 -13.28
N SER A 139 9.38 6.62 -13.83
CA SER A 139 9.84 6.70 -15.21
C SER A 139 8.65 6.73 -16.18
N SER A 140 8.60 7.72 -17.07
CA SER A 140 7.55 7.83 -18.10
C SER A 140 7.57 6.68 -19.11
N SER A 141 8.70 6.00 -19.27
CA SER A 141 8.79 4.80 -20.12
C SER A 141 8.08 3.58 -19.52
N LEU A 142 8.01 3.51 -18.20
CA LEU A 142 7.28 2.44 -17.49
C LEU A 142 5.83 2.85 -17.22
N PHE A 143 5.60 4.13 -16.90
CA PHE A 143 4.27 4.65 -16.57
C PHE A 143 3.84 5.70 -17.60
N PRO A 144 3.48 5.29 -18.83
CA PRO A 144 3.08 6.23 -19.87
C PRO A 144 1.80 6.98 -19.47
N GLY A 145 1.77 8.28 -19.74
CA GLY A 145 0.61 9.13 -19.45
C GLY A 145 0.38 9.47 -17.98
N LEU A 146 1.33 9.16 -17.09
CA LEU A 146 1.21 9.43 -15.66
C LEU A 146 1.20 10.96 -15.38
N PRO A 147 0.22 11.49 -14.61
CA PRO A 147 0.20 12.89 -14.19
C PRO A 147 1.49 13.36 -13.49
N SER A 148 1.87 14.62 -13.74
CA SER A 148 3.16 15.18 -13.30
C SER A 148 3.26 15.47 -11.80
N ASN A 149 2.15 15.46 -11.06
CA ASN A 149 2.12 15.61 -9.60
C ASN A 149 2.21 14.28 -8.85
N ILE A 150 2.24 13.15 -9.57
CA ILE A 150 2.38 11.82 -8.97
C ILE A 150 3.82 11.57 -8.60
N LEU A 151 4.04 11.25 -7.32
CA LEU A 151 5.34 10.91 -6.78
C LEU A 151 5.22 9.61 -5.98
N VAL A 152 6.26 8.78 -6.07
CA VAL A 152 6.38 7.52 -5.35
C VAL A 152 7.73 7.43 -4.65
N HIS A 153 7.85 6.56 -3.66
CA HIS A 153 9.11 6.28 -2.98
C HIS A 153 10.22 5.93 -3.98
N GLY A 154 11.33 6.67 -3.95
CA GLY A 154 12.42 6.55 -4.93
C GLY A 154 12.98 5.14 -5.02
N GLY A 155 13.31 4.55 -3.88
CA GLY A 155 13.85 3.19 -3.80
C GLY A 155 12.88 2.11 -4.32
N PHE A 156 11.56 2.29 -4.13
CA PHE A 156 10.58 1.31 -4.62
C PHE A 156 10.46 1.40 -6.14
N ALA A 157 10.42 2.62 -6.68
CA ALA A 157 10.44 2.84 -8.13
C ALA A 157 11.70 2.27 -8.78
N ASP A 158 12.87 2.45 -8.16
CA ASP A 158 14.13 1.89 -8.68
C ASP A 158 14.14 0.36 -8.65
N GLN A 159 13.72 -0.25 -7.55
CA GLN A 159 13.65 -1.70 -7.45
C GLN A 159 12.63 -2.31 -8.42
N HIS A 160 11.46 -1.68 -8.58
CA HIS A 160 10.48 -2.11 -9.59
C HIS A 160 11.06 -2.00 -11.01
N ALA A 161 11.74 -0.88 -11.34
CA ALA A 161 12.29 -0.65 -12.67
C ALA A 161 13.30 -1.71 -13.12
N LYS A 162 14.04 -2.33 -12.19
CA LYS A 162 15.01 -3.40 -12.50
C LYS A 162 14.38 -4.64 -13.14
N THR A 163 13.10 -4.90 -12.88
CA THR A 163 12.40 -6.13 -13.32
C THR A 163 11.18 -5.86 -14.21
N ALA A 164 10.67 -4.63 -14.20
CA ALA A 164 9.44 -4.22 -14.87
C ALA A 164 9.33 -4.66 -16.34
N THR A 165 10.35 -4.39 -17.17
CA THR A 165 10.33 -4.71 -18.60
C THR A 165 10.30 -6.21 -18.87
N THR A 166 11.15 -6.97 -18.17
CA THR A 166 11.24 -8.43 -18.31
C THR A 166 9.93 -9.10 -17.89
N ILE A 167 9.36 -8.67 -16.75
CA ILE A 167 8.09 -9.19 -16.25
C ILE A 167 6.94 -8.83 -17.18
N LEU A 168 6.84 -7.59 -17.66
CA LEU A 168 5.79 -7.19 -18.62
C LEU A 168 5.86 -8.00 -19.92
N THR A 169 7.07 -8.27 -20.41
CA THR A 169 7.28 -9.09 -21.61
C THR A 169 6.75 -10.50 -21.40
N GLU A 170 7.06 -11.10 -20.25
CA GLU A 170 6.61 -12.45 -19.92
C GLU A 170 5.09 -12.52 -19.69
N VAL A 171 4.52 -11.52 -19.02
CA VAL A 171 3.07 -11.40 -18.83
C VAL A 171 2.35 -11.34 -20.19
N LYS A 172 2.82 -10.50 -21.11
CA LYS A 172 2.26 -10.41 -22.48
C LYS A 172 2.36 -11.74 -23.23
N ARG A 173 3.49 -12.44 -23.10
CA ARG A 173 3.70 -13.76 -23.70
C ARG A 173 2.69 -14.78 -23.17
N LEU A 174 2.50 -14.85 -21.85
CA LEU A 174 1.56 -15.78 -21.22
C LEU A 174 0.10 -15.45 -21.55
N ILE A 175 -0.28 -14.16 -21.57
CA ILE A 175 -1.62 -13.74 -22.01
C ILE A 175 -1.92 -14.29 -23.40
N SER A 176 -1.00 -14.08 -24.35
CA SER A 176 -1.14 -14.59 -25.73
C SER A 176 -1.17 -16.13 -25.80
N ALA A 177 -0.23 -16.79 -25.10
CA ALA A 177 -0.07 -18.24 -25.19
C ALA A 177 -1.14 -19.06 -24.45
N LYS A 178 -1.77 -18.48 -23.42
CA LYS A 178 -2.74 -19.17 -22.56
C LYS A 178 -4.17 -18.64 -22.69
N GLY A 179 -4.38 -17.53 -23.40
CA GLY A 179 -5.67 -16.84 -23.42
C GLY A 179 -6.06 -16.27 -22.06
N ALA A 180 -5.06 -15.89 -21.24
CA ALA A 180 -5.31 -15.37 -19.90
C ALA A 180 -6.06 -14.05 -19.98
N THR A 181 -7.12 -13.92 -19.17
CA THR A 181 -7.99 -12.73 -19.14
C THR A 181 -7.63 -11.78 -18.00
N SER A 182 -6.69 -12.17 -17.15
CA SER A 182 -6.35 -11.43 -15.94
C SER A 182 -4.90 -11.57 -15.53
N VAL A 183 -4.43 -10.56 -14.79
CA VAL A 183 -3.14 -10.55 -14.10
C VAL A 183 -3.39 -10.37 -12.61
N ILE A 184 -2.82 -11.25 -11.79
CA ILE A 184 -2.87 -11.20 -10.33
C ILE A 184 -1.48 -10.84 -9.82
N LEU A 185 -1.40 -9.84 -8.95
CA LEU A 185 -0.16 -9.43 -8.31
C LEU A 185 -0.24 -9.73 -6.81
N ALA A 186 0.84 -10.27 -6.26
CA ALA A 186 0.92 -10.58 -4.84
C ALA A 186 2.31 -10.28 -4.26
N GLY A 187 2.35 -9.76 -3.04
CA GLY A 187 3.62 -9.49 -2.39
C GLY A 187 3.44 -9.05 -0.95
N HIS A 188 4.51 -9.23 -0.17
CA HIS A 188 4.53 -8.91 1.24
C HIS A 188 5.68 -7.93 1.55
N SER A 189 5.49 -7.02 2.50
CA SER A 189 6.50 -6.01 2.87
C SER A 189 6.91 -5.15 1.66
N LEU A 190 8.21 -4.98 1.39
CA LEU A 190 8.72 -4.40 0.14
C LEU A 190 8.08 -5.04 -1.11
N GLY A 191 7.86 -6.35 -1.13
CA GLY A 191 7.20 -7.05 -2.23
C GLY A 191 5.76 -6.58 -2.46
N GLY A 192 5.09 -6.12 -1.41
CA GLY A 192 3.77 -5.46 -1.50
C GLY A 192 3.86 -4.15 -2.27
N ALA A 193 4.83 -3.30 -1.95
CA ALA A 193 5.06 -2.04 -2.65
C ALA A 193 5.43 -2.25 -4.12
N LEU A 194 6.26 -3.25 -4.42
CA LEU A 194 6.61 -3.63 -5.80
C LEU A 194 5.39 -4.15 -6.56
N SER A 195 4.51 -4.92 -5.89
CA SER A 195 3.27 -5.42 -6.47
C SER A 195 2.27 -4.30 -6.76
N GLU A 196 2.17 -3.30 -5.88
CA GLU A 196 1.33 -2.12 -6.10
C GLU A 196 1.82 -1.31 -7.32
N LEU A 197 3.12 -1.00 -7.39
CA LEU A 197 3.70 -0.34 -8.57
C LEU A 197 3.52 -1.16 -9.84
N ALA A 198 3.73 -2.48 -9.76
CA ALA A 198 3.56 -3.38 -10.88
C ALA A 198 2.09 -3.44 -11.35
N ALA A 199 1.10 -3.35 -10.45
CA ALA A 199 -0.31 -3.39 -10.82
C ALA A 199 -0.68 -2.17 -11.68
N LEU A 200 -0.25 -0.98 -11.26
CA LEU A 200 -0.40 0.23 -12.05
C LEU A 200 0.35 0.12 -13.39
N HIS A 201 1.59 -0.39 -13.36
CA HIS A 201 2.39 -0.62 -14.55
C HIS A 201 1.67 -1.52 -15.56
N MET A 202 1.03 -2.60 -15.10
CA MET A 202 0.26 -3.52 -15.95
C MET A 202 -0.97 -2.83 -16.56
N VAL A 203 -1.77 -2.11 -15.77
CA VAL A 203 -2.95 -1.40 -16.29
C VAL A 203 -2.59 -0.37 -17.37
N LEU A 204 -1.42 0.27 -17.26
CA LEU A 204 -0.98 1.27 -18.25
C LEU A 204 -0.38 0.66 -19.52
N ASN A 205 0.01 -0.62 -19.51
CA ASN A 205 0.77 -1.24 -20.61
C ASN A 205 0.13 -2.49 -21.23
N LEU A 206 -1.01 -2.94 -20.67
CA LEU A 206 -1.81 -4.05 -21.18
C LEU A 206 -3.12 -3.52 -21.79
N PRO A 207 -3.76 -4.30 -22.69
CA PRO A 207 -5.11 -3.97 -23.17
C PRO A 207 -6.09 -3.84 -22.01
N SER A 208 -7.04 -2.91 -22.12
CA SER A 208 -8.07 -2.67 -21.09
C SER A 208 -9.01 -3.86 -20.84
N SER A 209 -9.01 -4.86 -21.73
CA SER A 209 -9.73 -6.12 -21.56
C SER A 209 -9.07 -7.08 -20.57
N ILE A 210 -7.83 -6.81 -20.14
CA ILE A 210 -7.13 -7.62 -19.14
C ILE A 210 -7.44 -7.08 -17.76
N HIS A 211 -8.11 -7.88 -16.93
CA HIS A 211 -8.40 -7.52 -15.54
C HIS A 211 -7.13 -7.57 -14.70
N VAL A 212 -6.85 -6.53 -13.91
CA VAL A 212 -5.70 -6.50 -13.01
C VAL A 212 -6.19 -6.50 -11.57
N LYS A 213 -5.74 -7.51 -10.81
CA LYS A 213 -5.97 -7.64 -9.37
C LYS A 213 -4.65 -7.59 -8.63
N ALA A 214 -4.60 -6.90 -7.49
CA ALA A 214 -3.44 -6.93 -6.60
C ALA A 214 -3.86 -7.19 -5.15
N VAL A 215 -3.18 -8.13 -4.49
CA VAL A 215 -3.39 -8.46 -3.07
C VAL A 215 -2.04 -8.41 -2.37
N THR A 216 -1.89 -7.45 -1.47
CA THR A 216 -0.60 -7.17 -0.82
C THR A 216 -0.70 -7.30 0.69
N TYR A 217 0.41 -7.59 1.35
CA TYR A 217 0.46 -7.93 2.78
C TYR A 217 1.51 -7.07 3.49
N GLY A 218 1.14 -6.42 4.59
CA GLY A 218 2.08 -5.59 5.36
C GLY A 218 2.75 -4.51 4.50
N THR A 219 2.01 -3.92 3.56
CA THR A 219 2.56 -3.04 2.51
C THR A 219 2.87 -1.65 3.06
N PRO A 220 4.09 -1.12 2.92
CA PRO A 220 4.40 0.26 3.29
C PRO A 220 3.72 1.25 2.34
N ARG A 221 3.61 2.52 2.72
CA ARG A 221 3.08 3.54 1.81
C ARG A 221 3.98 3.72 0.60
N VAL A 222 3.39 3.68 -0.60
CA VAL A 222 4.16 3.68 -1.86
C VAL A 222 4.35 5.07 -2.44
N GLY A 223 3.37 5.97 -2.30
CA GLY A 223 3.45 7.30 -2.91
C GLY A 223 2.62 8.36 -2.22
N ASN A 224 2.49 9.51 -2.89
CA ASN A 224 1.75 10.66 -2.38
C ASN A 224 0.23 10.53 -2.60
N PRO A 225 -0.60 11.46 -2.06
CA PRO A 225 -2.04 11.47 -2.30
C PRO A 225 -2.46 11.45 -3.78
N ALA A 226 -1.69 12.09 -4.65
CA ALA A 226 -1.95 12.06 -6.10
C ALA A 226 -1.73 10.65 -6.68
N PHE A 227 -0.69 9.94 -6.24
CA PHE A 227 -0.49 8.53 -6.57
C PHE A 227 -1.65 7.67 -6.09
N ALA A 228 -2.02 7.76 -4.80
CA ALA A 228 -3.09 6.97 -4.22
C ALA A 228 -4.43 7.16 -4.98
N SER A 229 -4.82 8.41 -5.22
CA SER A 229 -6.06 8.72 -5.95
C SER A 229 -6.03 8.24 -7.40
N TYR A 230 -4.87 8.35 -8.07
CA TYR A 230 -4.72 7.85 -9.43
C TYR A 230 -4.76 6.32 -9.47
N PHE A 231 -4.11 5.67 -8.50
CA PHE A 231 -4.10 4.23 -8.35
C PHE A 231 -5.53 3.68 -8.17
N ASP A 232 -6.30 4.26 -7.24
CA ASP A 232 -7.70 3.91 -7.00
C ASP A 232 -8.55 3.98 -8.28
N SER A 233 -8.29 4.98 -9.15
CA SER A 233 -9.00 5.15 -10.41
C SER A 233 -8.63 4.13 -11.51
N LYS A 234 -7.49 3.44 -11.35
CA LYS A 234 -6.93 2.53 -12.36
C LYS A 234 -6.96 1.07 -11.95
N VAL A 235 -6.84 0.77 -10.66
CA VAL A 235 -6.74 -0.60 -10.13
C VAL A 235 -7.83 -0.80 -9.06
N PRO A 236 -9.11 -0.94 -9.47
CA PRO A 236 -10.22 -1.03 -8.52
C PRO A 236 -10.24 -2.33 -7.71
N ASP A 237 -9.65 -3.42 -8.22
CA ASP A 237 -9.51 -4.71 -7.51
C ASP A 237 -8.16 -4.78 -6.79
N PHE A 238 -8.03 -3.94 -5.76
CA PHE A 238 -6.83 -3.86 -4.92
C PHE A 238 -7.19 -4.10 -3.45
N GLN A 239 -6.43 -5.02 -2.82
CA GLN A 239 -6.58 -5.36 -1.42
C GLN A 239 -5.24 -5.25 -0.71
N ARG A 240 -5.21 -4.52 0.41
CA ARG A 240 -4.05 -4.40 1.31
C ARG A 240 -4.39 -5.06 2.63
N ILE A 241 -3.75 -6.17 2.93
CA ILE A 241 -3.99 -6.96 4.15
C ILE A 241 -2.95 -6.57 5.19
N ASN A 242 -3.39 -5.98 6.29
CA ASN A 242 -2.52 -5.54 7.38
C ASN A 242 -2.80 -6.37 8.63
N ASN A 243 -1.76 -6.85 9.30
CA ASN A 243 -1.90 -7.74 10.45
C ASN A 243 -1.70 -7.00 11.77
N GLU A 244 -2.69 -7.06 12.64
CA GLU A 244 -2.63 -6.60 14.04
C GLU A 244 -1.85 -5.29 14.21
N LYS A 245 -0.72 -5.30 14.91
CA LYS A 245 0.09 -4.10 15.14
C LYS A 245 1.30 -4.01 14.21
N ASP A 246 1.23 -4.60 13.02
CA ASP A 246 2.27 -4.47 12.01
C ASP A 246 2.62 -3.00 11.77
N ILE A 247 3.91 -2.71 11.95
CA ILE A 247 4.51 -1.38 11.82
C ILE A 247 4.77 -0.98 10.37
N ILE A 248 4.93 -1.93 9.45
CA ILE A 248 5.31 -1.62 8.06
C ILE A 248 4.24 -0.78 7.34
N PRO A 249 2.93 -1.06 7.45
CA PRO A 249 1.90 -0.26 6.78
C PRO A 249 1.82 1.20 7.22
N ILE A 250 2.40 1.56 8.36
CA ILE A 250 2.38 2.95 8.84
C ILE A 250 3.60 3.76 8.41
N VAL A 251 4.56 3.15 7.69
CA VAL A 251 5.75 3.81 7.17
C VAL A 251 5.80 3.76 5.63
N PRO A 252 6.40 4.78 4.97
CA PRO A 252 6.71 6.10 5.52
C PRO A 252 5.45 6.83 6.02
N GLY A 253 5.62 7.74 6.99
CA GLY A 253 4.50 8.39 7.67
C GLY A 253 3.75 9.40 6.80
N ARG A 254 2.46 9.62 7.11
CA ARG A 254 1.61 10.62 6.41
C ARG A 254 2.16 12.05 6.47
N GLY A 255 2.82 12.40 7.57
CA GLY A 255 3.49 13.70 7.73
C GLY A 255 4.63 13.95 6.74
N LEU A 256 5.14 12.90 6.09
CA LEU A 256 6.13 12.98 5.01
C LEU A 256 5.48 13.07 3.62
N GLY A 257 4.16 13.26 3.56
CA GLY A 257 3.39 13.41 2.33
C GLY A 257 2.96 12.10 1.68
N PHE A 258 3.19 10.95 2.32
CA PHE A 258 2.78 9.64 1.81
C PHE A 258 1.31 9.34 2.14
N GLN A 259 0.62 8.61 1.25
CA GLN A 259 -0.73 8.12 1.49
C GLN A 259 -0.95 6.74 0.86
N HIS A 260 -1.70 5.89 1.54
CA HIS A 260 -2.17 4.61 0.98
C HIS A 260 -3.37 4.78 0.05
N PRO A 261 -3.50 3.99 -1.03
CA PRO A 261 -4.77 3.82 -1.73
C PRO A 261 -5.80 3.09 -0.85
N HIS A 262 -7.05 3.01 -1.33
CA HIS A 262 -8.11 2.28 -0.65
C HIS A 262 -7.86 0.75 -0.65
N GLY A 263 -8.75 -0.01 -0.03
CA GLY A 263 -8.72 -1.48 -0.06
C GLY A 263 -8.07 -2.13 1.15
N GLU A 264 -7.95 -1.41 2.26
CA GLU A 264 -7.44 -1.99 3.50
C GLU A 264 -8.40 -3.03 4.07
N ILE A 265 -7.83 -4.19 4.40
CA ILE A 265 -8.38 -5.23 5.25
C ILE A 265 -7.46 -5.34 6.46
N HIS A 266 -7.96 -4.94 7.62
CA HIS A 266 -7.22 -5.00 8.87
C HIS A 266 -7.59 -6.27 9.64
N LEU A 267 -6.61 -7.14 9.87
CA LEU A 267 -6.74 -8.30 10.76
C LEU A 267 -6.57 -7.81 12.20
N ILE A 268 -7.67 -7.72 12.95
CA ILE A 268 -7.64 -7.26 14.35
C ILE A 268 -7.10 -8.37 15.26
N SER A 269 -7.43 -9.62 14.94
CA SER A 269 -6.96 -10.83 15.60
C SER A 269 -7.22 -12.04 14.68
N PRO A 270 -6.75 -13.26 15.00
CA PRO A 270 -7.01 -14.43 14.16
C PRO A 270 -8.50 -14.62 13.86
N ASN A 271 -8.84 -14.75 12.58
CA ASN A 271 -10.22 -14.87 12.05
C ASN A 271 -11.15 -13.67 12.31
N ASN A 272 -10.64 -12.54 12.78
CA ASN A 272 -11.40 -11.32 13.02
C ASN A 272 -10.77 -10.16 12.26
N ALA A 273 -11.48 -9.69 11.24
CA ALA A 273 -10.98 -8.64 10.37
C ALA A 273 -12.08 -7.69 9.92
N VAL A 274 -11.66 -6.51 9.52
CA VAL A 274 -12.55 -5.48 8.99
C VAL A 274 -12.00 -4.92 7.68
N ALA A 275 -12.89 -4.64 6.74
CA ALA A 275 -12.59 -3.82 5.58
C ALA A 275 -12.76 -2.33 5.95
N CYS A 276 -11.73 -1.56 5.66
CA CYS A 276 -11.60 -0.15 6.02
C CYS A 276 -11.89 0.74 4.80
N SER A 277 -12.69 1.79 5.00
CA SER A 277 -13.21 2.59 3.89
C SER A 277 -12.31 3.78 3.55
N GLY A 278 -11.82 3.80 2.30
CA GLY A 278 -11.03 4.90 1.74
C GLY A 278 -9.55 4.82 2.07
N ASN A 279 -8.87 5.95 1.83
CA ASN A 279 -7.41 6.06 1.83
C ASN A 279 -6.91 6.42 3.22
N ASP A 280 -5.96 5.65 3.76
CA ASP A 280 -5.46 5.81 5.14
C ASP A 280 -6.60 5.96 6.17
N ALA A 281 -7.57 5.04 6.13
CA ALA A 281 -8.77 5.08 6.97
C ALA A 281 -8.42 5.20 8.46
N THR A 282 -9.00 6.19 9.13
CA THR A 282 -8.70 6.53 10.54
C THR A 282 -9.70 5.95 11.53
N ASP A 283 -10.56 5.04 11.09
CA ASP A 283 -11.51 4.36 11.98
C ASP A 283 -10.76 3.54 13.03
N SER A 284 -11.33 3.46 14.24
CA SER A 284 -10.67 2.86 15.43
C SER A 284 -10.19 1.42 15.26
N LYS A 285 -10.70 0.70 14.25
CA LYS A 285 -10.35 -0.69 13.92
C LYS A 285 -9.44 -0.82 12.68
N CYS A 286 -9.02 0.29 12.07
CA CYS A 286 -8.09 0.29 10.94
C CYS A 286 -6.67 0.54 11.42
N THR A 287 -5.67 0.07 10.66
CA THR A 287 -4.25 0.11 11.01
C THR A 287 -3.80 1.49 11.46
N ILE A 288 -4.30 2.55 10.81
CA ILE A 288 -3.87 3.92 11.10
C ILE A 288 -4.27 4.39 12.50
N ALA A 289 -5.38 3.89 13.04
CA ALA A 289 -5.78 4.18 14.41
C ALA A 289 -5.20 3.16 15.41
N THR A 290 -5.09 1.88 15.03
CA THR A 290 -4.59 0.81 15.91
C THR A 290 -3.06 0.88 16.10
N VAL A 291 -2.33 1.42 15.12
CA VAL A 291 -0.87 1.61 15.13
C VAL A 291 -0.54 3.09 14.83
N PRO A 292 -0.75 4.01 15.79
CA PRO A 292 -0.64 5.44 15.52
C PRO A 292 0.81 5.91 15.26
N ASN A 293 1.81 5.13 15.68
CA ASN A 293 3.23 5.42 15.48
C ASN A 293 4.10 4.17 15.67
N ILE A 294 5.39 4.30 15.32
CA ILE A 294 6.38 3.22 15.36
C ILE A 294 6.60 2.62 16.76
N PHE A 295 6.31 3.35 17.84
CA PHE A 295 6.48 2.86 19.21
C PHE A 295 5.31 1.98 19.68
N VAL A 296 4.17 2.03 18.98
CA VAL A 296 3.02 1.15 19.24
C VAL A 296 3.07 -0.11 18.37
N GLY A 297 3.75 -0.03 17.22
CA GLY A 297 3.88 -1.13 16.28
C GLY A 297 4.70 -2.30 16.83
N ASN A 298 4.42 -3.48 16.32
CA ASN A 298 5.12 -4.73 16.60
C ASN A 298 5.62 -5.32 15.28
N ILE A 299 6.94 -5.38 15.12
CA ILE A 299 7.58 -5.93 13.92
C ILE A 299 7.35 -7.44 13.75
N LEU A 300 7.01 -8.17 14.83
CA LEU A 300 6.70 -9.59 14.73
C LEU A 300 5.35 -9.83 14.03
N ASP A 301 4.37 -8.95 14.25
CA ASP A 301 3.05 -9.05 13.61
C ASP A 301 3.15 -8.87 12.09
N HIS A 302 4.23 -8.25 11.61
CA HIS A 302 4.51 -8.15 10.19
C HIS A 302 4.66 -9.53 9.52
N LEU A 303 5.19 -10.53 10.23
CA LEU A 303 5.37 -11.87 9.69
C LEU A 303 4.06 -12.68 9.63
N GLY A 304 2.95 -12.12 10.13
CA GLY A 304 1.64 -12.76 10.21
C GLY A 304 1.30 -13.29 11.60
N PRO A 305 0.32 -14.20 11.72
CA PRO A 305 -0.28 -14.94 10.61
C PRO A 305 -1.32 -14.15 9.80
N TYR A 306 -1.18 -14.14 8.48
CA TYR A 306 -2.21 -13.70 7.54
C TYR A 306 -3.08 -14.91 7.16
N GLN A 307 -4.36 -14.93 7.53
CA GLN A 307 -5.23 -16.11 7.33
C GLN A 307 -4.64 -17.41 7.93
N GLY A 308 -3.91 -17.33 9.05
CA GLY A 308 -3.22 -18.48 9.65
C GLY A 308 -1.87 -18.82 8.99
N ILE A 309 -1.40 -18.02 8.03
CA ILE A 309 -0.18 -18.26 7.26
C ILE A 309 0.85 -17.18 7.59
N ASN A 310 2.02 -17.60 8.09
CA ASN A 310 3.14 -16.70 8.26
C ASN A 310 3.88 -16.52 6.94
N ILE A 311 4.40 -15.31 6.71
CA ILE A 311 5.12 -14.92 5.48
C ILE A 311 6.51 -14.43 5.87
N GLY A 312 7.53 -14.87 5.15
CA GLY A 312 8.92 -14.47 5.35
C GLY A 312 9.88 -15.57 4.95
N THR A 313 11.19 -15.27 4.97
CA THR A 313 12.25 -16.19 4.52
C THR A 313 12.20 -17.54 5.22
N ILE A 314 12.00 -17.54 6.55
CA ILE A 314 11.91 -18.78 7.34
C ILE A 314 10.58 -19.53 7.17
N PHE A 315 9.58 -18.89 6.54
CA PHE A 315 8.27 -19.45 6.28
C PHE A 315 8.08 -19.85 4.81
N CYS A 316 9.15 -19.83 4.01
CA CYS A 316 9.15 -20.48 2.69
C CYS A 316 9.05 -22.01 2.87
N ASN A 317 7.81 -22.51 2.92
CA ASN A 317 7.56 -23.93 3.03
C ASN A 317 6.20 -24.35 2.51
#